data_AF-A0A7W7GMV6-F1
#
_entry.id   AF-A0A7W7GMV6-F1
#
_cell.length_a   1.000
_cell.length_b   1.000
_cell.length_c   1.000
_cell.angle_alpha   90.00
_cell.angle_beta   90.00
_cell.angle_gamma   90.00
#
_symmetry.space_group_name_H-M   'P 1'
#
loop_
_entity.id
_entity.type
_entity.pdbx_description
1 polymer ?
#
loop_
_entity_poly.entity_id
_entity_poly.type
_entity_poly.pdbx_seq_one_letter_code
_entity_poly.pdbx_strand_id
1 'polypeptide(L)'
;MTRSSQPGWPLLRTWLTVAERSAHATAARLDTLNVFPVPDADTGTNLHATLSAAADRARALPDDSAPDAAMRECGVAALRAARGNSGTLLAVTLAGMAEPLGPNSTVDAATLTACLASAERDAREALAAPCEGTLLSVLSAVASHAGQAVVEDAETGLVPLVESCVDVAHEAVRRTEQQLEPLRVAGVVDAGAVGLLWVLESLRAAVVADAVRTDLADDLHGFGPRERGADEATVVSEDADPGGAGVEVMCLLELSPLGAASLRQRLTEGAEAVILAPVTRSAGPESSGTWRVHFHVPDAQTGHALLSDAGPPQQLTVTDLSRSGPGTADAHVGCR
;
A
#
# COMPACT_ATOMS: atom_id res chain seq x y z
N MET A 1 27.19 -4.79 19.71
CA MET A 1 27.29 -5.76 18.60
C MET A 1 26.11 -5.52 17.69
N THR A 2 26.27 -4.61 16.73
CA THR A 2 25.34 -4.41 15.62
C THR A 2 25.31 -5.70 14.80
N ARG A 3 24.21 -6.44 14.80
CA ARG A 3 24.06 -7.61 13.93
C ARG A 3 24.01 -7.08 12.49
N SER A 4 25.07 -7.30 11.71
CA SER A 4 25.19 -6.77 10.34
C SER A 4 24.16 -7.38 9.39
N SER A 5 23.71 -8.60 9.66
CA SER A 5 22.65 -9.28 8.92
C SER A 5 21.75 -10.12 9.84
N GLN A 6 20.50 -10.33 9.43
CA GLN A 6 19.49 -11.11 10.14
C GLN A 6 18.95 -12.25 9.25
N PRO A 7 18.44 -13.36 9.81
CA PRO A 7 17.90 -14.46 9.02
C PRO A 7 16.71 -13.97 8.19
N GLY A 8 16.75 -14.22 6.87
CA GLY A 8 15.85 -13.65 5.88
C GLY A 8 14.37 -13.85 6.20
N TRP A 9 13.90 -15.09 6.07
CA TRP A 9 12.47 -15.38 6.21
C TRP A 9 11.91 -15.17 7.63
N PRO A 10 12.56 -15.63 8.72
CA PRO A 10 12.06 -15.39 10.07
C PRO A 10 11.87 -13.92 10.42
N LEU A 11 12.77 -13.04 9.95
CA LEU A 11 12.63 -11.59 10.14
C LEU A 11 11.44 -11.04 9.35
N LEU A 12 11.34 -11.36 8.05
CA LEU A 12 10.26 -10.87 7.19
C LEU A 12 8.87 -11.31 7.70
N ARG A 13 8.76 -12.56 8.15
CA ARG A 13 7.53 -13.06 8.78
C ARG A 13 7.17 -12.32 10.06
N THR A 14 8.17 -12.02 10.91
CA THR A 14 7.98 -11.24 12.13
C THR A 14 7.52 -9.84 11.78
N TRP A 15 8.16 -9.18 10.80
CA TRP A 15 7.77 -7.87 10.31
C TRP A 15 6.32 -7.84 9.82
N LEU A 16 5.90 -8.78 8.96
CA LEU A 16 4.51 -8.83 8.47
C LEU A 16 3.50 -9.00 9.62
N THR A 17 3.84 -9.79 10.64
CA THR A 17 2.99 -9.98 11.83
C THR A 17 2.90 -8.69 12.66
N VAL A 18 4.00 -7.96 12.83
CA VAL A 18 4.00 -6.68 13.56
C VAL A 18 3.24 -5.62 12.74
N ALA A 19 3.43 -5.59 11.43
CA ALA A 19 2.77 -4.65 10.52
C ALA A 19 1.24 -4.84 10.50
N GLU A 20 0.74 -6.09 10.44
CA GLU A 20 -0.68 -6.40 10.59
C GLU A 20 -1.25 -5.82 11.90
N ARG A 21 -0.58 -6.06 13.03
CA ARG A 21 -1.03 -5.57 14.34
C ARG A 21 -1.02 -4.06 14.41
N SER A 22 0.01 -3.41 13.88
CA SER A 22 0.09 -1.95 13.80
C SER A 22 -1.05 -1.39 12.96
N ALA A 23 -1.30 -1.95 11.77
CA ALA A 23 -2.38 -1.52 10.90
C ALA A 23 -3.76 -1.74 11.53
N HIS A 24 -3.99 -2.86 12.21
CA HIS A 24 -5.21 -3.08 12.98
C HIS A 24 -5.39 -2.02 14.08
N ALA A 25 -4.32 -1.72 14.82
CA ALA A 25 -4.36 -0.74 15.91
C ALA A 25 -4.55 0.71 15.43
N THR A 26 -4.19 1.02 14.19
CA THR A 26 -4.29 2.37 13.63
C THR A 26 -5.44 2.55 12.65
N ALA A 27 -6.09 1.48 12.17
CA ALA A 27 -7.12 1.52 11.12
C ALA A 27 -8.16 2.61 11.33
N ALA A 28 -8.85 2.62 12.48
CA ALA A 28 -9.90 3.61 12.75
C ALA A 28 -9.39 5.07 12.75
N ARG A 29 -8.13 5.30 13.14
CA ARG A 29 -7.51 6.65 13.11
C ARG A 29 -7.05 7.04 11.71
N LEU A 30 -6.68 6.07 10.88
CA LEU A 30 -6.38 6.30 9.46
C LEU A 30 -7.66 6.63 8.70
N ASP A 31 -8.76 5.96 9.02
CA ASP A 31 -10.09 6.22 8.43
C ASP A 31 -10.55 7.67 8.73
N THR A 32 -10.21 8.24 9.90
CA THR A 32 -10.52 9.65 10.22
C THR A 32 -9.67 10.68 9.45
N LEU A 33 -8.51 10.28 8.93
CA LEU A 33 -7.66 11.15 8.10
C LEU A 33 -8.07 11.15 6.62
N ASN A 34 -8.89 10.18 6.20
CA ASN A 34 -9.14 9.89 4.81
C ASN A 34 -9.99 10.98 4.15
N VAL A 35 -9.34 12.02 3.64
CA VAL A 35 -9.96 13.15 2.94
C VAL A 35 -9.50 13.27 1.48
N PHE A 36 -8.58 12.40 1.04
CA PHE A 36 -8.00 12.40 -0.30
C PHE A 36 -7.69 10.97 -0.78
N PRO A 37 -7.87 10.65 -2.08
CA PRO A 37 -8.59 11.45 -3.08
C PRO A 37 -10.10 11.41 -2.88
N VAL A 38 -10.62 10.37 -2.21
CA VAL A 38 -12.04 10.19 -1.91
C VAL A 38 -12.21 10.12 -0.39
N PRO A 39 -13.09 10.93 0.21
CA PRO A 39 -13.35 10.92 1.64
C PRO A 39 -14.34 9.81 2.04
N ASP A 40 -14.01 8.55 1.77
CA ASP A 40 -14.86 7.37 2.02
C ASP A 40 -14.56 6.64 3.34
N ALA A 41 -13.66 7.20 4.15
CA ALA A 41 -13.30 6.70 5.49
C ALA A 41 -12.91 5.21 5.54
N ASP A 42 -12.25 4.69 4.50
CA ASP A 42 -11.88 3.27 4.42
C ASP A 42 -10.36 2.98 4.33
N THR A 43 -9.50 4.00 4.24
CA THR A 43 -8.06 3.82 4.02
C THR A 43 -7.42 2.89 5.05
N GLY A 44 -7.69 3.07 6.33
CA GLY A 44 -7.20 2.21 7.40
C GLY A 44 -7.74 0.79 7.31
N THR A 45 -9.04 0.65 7.03
CA THR A 45 -9.69 -0.65 6.82
C THR A 45 -9.05 -1.41 5.64
N ASN A 46 -8.80 -0.72 4.52
CA ASN A 46 -8.17 -1.27 3.32
C ASN A 46 -6.71 -1.68 3.55
N LEU A 47 -5.92 -0.84 4.23
CA LEU A 47 -4.52 -1.17 4.56
C LEU A 47 -4.43 -2.37 5.52
N HIS A 48 -5.30 -2.43 6.52
CA HIS A 48 -5.39 -3.58 7.43
C HIS A 48 -5.78 -4.86 6.68
N ALA A 49 -6.79 -4.82 5.81
CA ALA A 49 -7.19 -5.99 5.01
C ALA A 49 -6.04 -6.50 4.14
N THR A 50 -5.29 -5.60 3.47
CA THR A 50 -4.11 -5.94 2.68
C THR A 50 -3.03 -6.62 3.51
N LEU A 51 -2.67 -6.04 4.67
CA LEU A 51 -1.62 -6.59 5.54
C LEU A 51 -2.03 -7.90 6.21
N SER A 52 -3.29 -8.03 6.58
CA SER A 52 -3.83 -9.28 7.13
C SER A 52 -3.70 -10.43 6.15
N ALA A 53 -4.00 -10.22 4.87
CA ALA A 53 -3.80 -11.25 3.85
C ALA A 53 -2.33 -11.66 3.68
N ALA A 54 -1.40 -10.70 3.71
CA ALA A 54 0.04 -10.98 3.66
C ALA A 54 0.51 -11.75 4.91
N ALA A 55 0.10 -11.31 6.10
CA ALA A 55 0.46 -11.93 7.37
C ALA A 55 -0.13 -13.34 7.52
N ASP A 56 -1.38 -13.56 7.09
CA ASP A 56 -2.00 -14.88 7.04
C ASP A 56 -1.24 -15.83 6.13
N ARG A 57 -0.84 -15.37 4.94
CA ARG A 57 0.02 -16.18 4.06
C ARG A 57 1.34 -16.52 4.73
N ALA A 58 1.97 -15.55 5.40
CA ALA A 58 3.23 -15.73 6.12
C ALA A 58 3.10 -16.74 7.27
N ARG A 59 2.00 -16.70 8.03
CA ARG A 59 1.69 -17.66 9.11
C ARG A 59 1.51 -19.09 8.59
N ALA A 60 1.00 -19.24 7.36
CA ALA A 60 0.78 -20.54 6.72
C ALA A 60 2.04 -21.13 6.04
N LEU A 61 3.15 -20.41 5.99
CA LEU A 61 4.41 -20.85 5.38
C LEU A 61 5.35 -21.49 6.43
N PRO A 62 6.10 -22.55 6.07
CA PRO A 62 7.12 -23.14 6.93
C PRO A 62 8.21 -22.14 7.37
N ASP A 63 8.78 -22.34 8.56
CA ASP A 63 9.86 -21.54 9.14
C ASP A 63 11.16 -21.54 8.30
N ASP A 64 11.39 -22.60 7.53
CA ASP A 64 12.55 -22.81 6.67
C ASP A 64 12.30 -22.45 5.20
N SER A 65 11.20 -21.74 4.91
CA SER A 65 10.90 -21.28 3.55
C SER A 65 11.99 -20.35 3.01
N ALA A 66 12.26 -20.47 1.71
CA ALA A 66 13.14 -19.57 0.98
C ALA A 66 12.58 -18.11 1.04
N PRO A 67 13.37 -17.10 1.45
CA PRO A 67 12.88 -15.74 1.68
C PRO A 67 12.22 -15.10 0.46
N ASP A 68 12.77 -15.31 -0.73
CA ASP A 68 12.23 -14.76 -1.98
C ASP A 68 10.86 -15.37 -2.31
N ALA A 69 10.74 -16.69 -2.28
CA ALA A 69 9.49 -17.38 -2.57
C ALA A 69 8.43 -17.02 -1.53
N ALA A 70 8.79 -17.05 -0.25
CA ALA A 70 7.89 -16.73 0.84
C ALA A 70 7.36 -15.29 0.77
N MET A 71 8.24 -14.31 0.56
CA MET A 71 7.84 -12.90 0.43
C MET A 71 7.01 -12.67 -0.83
N ARG A 72 7.34 -13.33 -1.95
CA ARG A 72 6.57 -13.28 -3.19
C ARG A 72 5.14 -13.78 -2.99
N GLU A 73 4.98 -14.90 -2.28
CA GLU A 73 3.66 -15.43 -1.96
C GLU A 73 2.84 -14.49 -1.05
N CYS A 74 3.50 -13.84 -0.09
CA CYS A 74 2.84 -12.82 0.76
C CYS A 74 2.40 -11.60 -0.06
N GLY A 75 3.24 -11.12 -0.99
CA GLY A 75 2.89 -10.04 -1.92
C GLY A 75 1.74 -10.40 -2.86
N VAL A 76 1.70 -11.62 -3.38
CA VAL A 76 0.58 -12.15 -4.18
C VAL A 76 -0.71 -12.17 -3.36
N ALA A 77 -0.65 -12.62 -2.10
CA ALA A 77 -1.81 -12.63 -1.20
C ALA A 77 -2.31 -11.20 -0.94
N ALA A 78 -1.40 -10.26 -0.69
CA ALA A 78 -1.72 -8.84 -0.54
C ALA A 78 -2.41 -8.27 -1.78
N LEU A 79 -1.86 -8.50 -2.99
CA LEU A 79 -2.40 -7.96 -4.24
C LEU A 79 -3.79 -8.50 -4.58
N ARG A 80 -4.06 -9.77 -4.25
CA ARG A 80 -5.38 -10.40 -4.45
C ARG A 80 -6.42 -9.89 -3.44
N ALA A 81 -6.00 -9.54 -2.23
CA ALA A 81 -6.89 -9.08 -1.17
C ALA A 81 -7.09 -7.56 -1.14
N ALA A 82 -6.15 -6.81 -1.73
CA ALA A 82 -6.10 -5.34 -1.68
C ALA A 82 -7.42 -4.71 -2.13
N ARG A 83 -7.81 -3.63 -1.47
CA ARG A 83 -8.99 -2.80 -1.79
C ARG A 83 -8.60 -1.33 -1.78
N GLY A 84 -9.29 -0.48 -2.52
CA GLY A 84 -8.93 0.92 -2.59
C GLY A 84 -7.58 1.17 -3.28
N ASN A 85 -7.27 2.45 -3.45
CA ASN A 85 -5.97 2.89 -3.95
C ASN A 85 -4.87 2.60 -2.94
N SER A 86 -5.09 2.98 -1.68
CA SER A 86 -4.14 2.82 -0.57
C SER A 86 -3.77 1.34 -0.35
N GLY A 87 -4.76 0.45 -0.30
CA GLY A 87 -4.53 -0.98 -0.12
C GLY A 87 -3.82 -1.61 -1.33
N THR A 88 -4.17 -1.19 -2.55
CA THR A 88 -3.53 -1.69 -3.78
C THR A 88 -2.08 -1.23 -3.88
N LEU A 89 -1.78 0.04 -3.63
CA LEU A 89 -0.41 0.55 -3.69
C LEU A 89 0.48 -0.02 -2.58
N LEU A 90 -0.06 -0.25 -1.38
CA LEU A 90 0.65 -0.98 -0.33
C LEU A 90 0.96 -2.42 -0.77
N ALA A 91 0.01 -3.11 -1.40
CA ALA A 91 0.24 -4.47 -1.89
C ALA A 91 1.32 -4.51 -2.99
N VAL A 92 1.33 -3.53 -3.90
CA VAL A 92 2.41 -3.36 -4.90
C VAL A 92 3.75 -3.14 -4.21
N THR A 93 3.79 -2.31 -3.17
CA THR A 93 5.00 -2.06 -2.38
C THR A 93 5.54 -3.37 -1.78
N LEU A 94 4.68 -4.14 -1.10
CA LEU A 94 5.08 -5.43 -0.50
C LEU A 94 5.56 -6.44 -1.54
N ALA A 95 4.88 -6.52 -2.70
CA ALA A 95 5.29 -7.40 -3.79
C ALA A 95 6.64 -6.97 -4.40
N GLY A 96 6.85 -5.67 -4.59
CA GLY A 96 8.10 -5.12 -5.13
C GLY A 96 9.30 -5.34 -4.20
N MET A 97 9.09 -5.40 -2.88
CA MET A 97 10.14 -5.74 -1.91
C MET A 97 10.60 -7.21 -2.01
N ALA A 98 9.82 -8.10 -2.61
CA ALA A 98 10.22 -9.50 -2.78
C ALA A 98 11.27 -9.70 -3.89
N GLU A 99 11.30 -8.82 -4.89
CA GLU A 99 12.06 -9.02 -6.13
C GLU A 99 13.58 -9.13 -5.93
N PRO A 100 14.22 -8.30 -5.06
CA PRO A 100 15.67 -8.39 -4.86
C PRO A 100 16.11 -9.54 -3.96
N LEU A 101 15.17 -10.23 -3.32
CA LEU A 101 15.47 -11.37 -2.46
C LEU A 101 15.83 -12.59 -3.30
N GLY A 102 16.80 -13.37 -2.82
CA GLY A 102 17.13 -14.70 -3.30
C GLY A 102 16.75 -15.79 -2.28
N PRO A 103 16.89 -17.07 -2.66
CA PRO A 103 16.46 -18.20 -1.84
C PRO A 103 17.23 -18.37 -0.53
N ASN A 104 18.41 -17.73 -0.40
CA ASN A 104 19.25 -17.75 0.79
C ASN A 104 19.51 -16.33 1.33
N SER A 105 18.71 -15.33 0.94
CA SER A 105 18.93 -13.95 1.36
C SER A 105 18.90 -13.82 2.88
N THR A 106 19.90 -13.12 3.42
CA THR A 106 19.79 -12.47 4.72
C THR A 106 19.26 -11.05 4.52
N VAL A 107 18.63 -10.47 5.55
CA VAL A 107 18.31 -9.04 5.52
C VAL A 107 19.48 -8.30 6.16
N ASP A 108 20.16 -7.49 5.35
CA ASP A 108 21.16 -6.50 5.73
C ASP A 108 20.82 -5.15 5.11
N ALA A 109 21.67 -4.14 5.33
CA ALA A 109 21.45 -2.79 4.80
C ALA A 109 21.32 -2.78 3.27
N ALA A 110 22.22 -3.45 2.56
CA ALA A 110 22.21 -3.51 1.09
C ALA A 110 20.94 -4.19 0.55
N THR A 111 20.53 -5.29 1.16
CA THR A 111 19.31 -6.02 0.80
C THR A 111 18.08 -5.16 1.02
N LEU A 112 17.98 -4.50 2.18
CA LEU A 112 16.85 -3.60 2.47
C LEU A 112 16.79 -2.42 1.49
N THR A 113 17.92 -1.78 1.20
CA THR A 113 18.00 -0.69 0.21
C THR A 113 17.53 -1.17 -1.16
N ALA A 114 17.97 -2.35 -1.62
CA ALA A 114 17.52 -2.91 -2.88
C ALA A 114 16.00 -3.18 -2.88
N CYS A 115 15.46 -3.73 -1.78
CA CYS A 115 14.02 -3.99 -1.62
C CYS A 115 13.20 -2.70 -1.69
N LEU A 116 13.62 -1.63 -1.00
CA LEU A 116 12.96 -0.33 -1.01
C LEU A 116 13.01 0.32 -2.40
N ALA A 117 14.15 0.28 -3.07
CA ALA A 117 14.29 0.79 -4.44
C ALA A 117 13.40 0.02 -5.44
N SER A 118 13.30 -1.30 -5.26
CA SER A 118 12.43 -2.15 -6.08
C SER A 118 10.95 -1.84 -5.85
N ALA A 119 10.54 -1.69 -4.60
CA ALA A 119 9.18 -1.33 -4.23
C ALA A 119 8.76 0.05 -4.76
N GLU A 120 9.66 1.03 -4.67
CA GLU A 120 9.45 2.39 -5.18
C GLU A 120 9.23 2.40 -6.70
N ARG A 121 10.11 1.71 -7.44
CA ARG A 121 10.00 1.56 -8.89
C ARG A 121 8.68 0.91 -9.27
N ASP A 122 8.36 -0.24 -8.65
CA ASP A 122 7.14 -0.99 -8.95
C ASP A 122 5.88 -0.16 -8.60
N ALA A 123 5.89 0.60 -7.51
CA ALA A 123 4.80 1.51 -7.14
C ALA A 123 4.61 2.63 -8.17
N ARG A 124 5.69 3.30 -8.61
CA ARG A 124 5.62 4.32 -9.66
C ARG A 124 5.16 3.74 -10.98
N GLU A 125 5.66 2.56 -11.35
CA GLU A 125 5.28 1.88 -12.60
C GLU A 125 3.83 1.40 -12.57
N ALA A 126 3.25 1.09 -11.40
CA ALA A 126 1.86 0.65 -11.31
C ALA A 126 0.86 1.78 -11.51
N LEU A 127 1.22 3.02 -11.16
CA LEU A 127 0.36 4.20 -11.24
C LEU A 127 0.37 4.79 -12.65
N ALA A 128 -0.81 5.08 -13.20
CA ALA A 128 -0.91 5.83 -14.46
C ALA A 128 -0.54 7.32 -14.29
N ALA A 129 -0.92 7.90 -13.15
CA ALA A 129 -0.66 9.29 -12.78
C ALA A 129 -0.16 9.34 -11.32
N PRO A 130 1.17 9.24 -11.10
CA PRO A 130 1.76 9.35 -9.78
C PRO A 130 1.41 10.68 -9.09
N CYS A 131 1.02 10.62 -7.82
CA CYS A 131 0.63 11.79 -7.03
C CYS A 131 1.56 11.95 -5.83
N GLU A 132 2.31 13.05 -5.80
CA GLU A 132 3.10 13.43 -4.62
C GLU A 132 2.18 13.96 -3.51
N GLY A 133 2.63 13.92 -2.25
CA GLY A 133 1.77 14.16 -1.09
C GLY A 133 0.96 12.95 -0.62
N THR A 134 1.30 11.75 -1.12
CA THR A 134 0.64 10.49 -0.76
C THR A 134 1.65 9.49 -0.18
N LEU A 135 1.19 8.25 0.09
CA LEU A 135 2.05 7.07 0.34
C LEU A 135 3.28 7.02 -0.57
N LEU A 136 3.14 7.38 -1.85
CA LEU A 136 4.23 7.36 -2.81
C LEU A 136 5.40 8.27 -2.40
N SER A 137 5.12 9.48 -1.88
CA SER A 137 6.17 10.41 -1.47
C SER A 137 7.01 9.89 -0.31
N VAL A 138 6.37 9.19 0.63
CA VAL A 138 7.07 8.53 1.74
C VAL A 138 7.95 7.40 1.21
N LEU A 139 7.42 6.55 0.33
CA LEU A 139 8.18 5.45 -0.26
C LEU A 139 9.40 5.97 -1.04
N SER A 140 9.22 7.01 -1.87
CA SER A 140 10.31 7.62 -2.62
C SER A 140 11.36 8.28 -1.73
N ALA A 141 10.94 8.98 -0.67
CA ALA A 141 11.88 9.58 0.29
C ALA A 141 12.74 8.52 0.98
N VAL A 142 12.11 7.42 1.43
CA VAL A 142 12.78 6.34 2.15
C VAL A 142 13.71 5.55 1.24
N ALA A 143 13.29 5.21 0.02
CA ALA A 143 14.12 4.50 -0.95
C ALA A 143 15.35 5.35 -1.37
N SER A 144 15.15 6.65 -1.60
CA SER A 144 16.25 7.58 -1.93
C SER A 144 17.25 7.69 -0.78
N HIS A 145 16.76 7.87 0.46
CA HIS A 145 17.59 7.94 1.66
C HIS A 145 18.38 6.66 1.88
N ALA A 146 17.74 5.49 1.76
CA ALA A 146 18.41 4.21 1.93
C ALA A 146 19.51 4.00 0.89
N GLY A 147 19.29 4.45 -0.35
CA GLY A 147 20.30 4.45 -1.41
C GLY A 147 21.49 5.38 -1.12
N GLN A 148 21.22 6.58 -0.61
CA GLN A 148 22.27 7.54 -0.24
C GLN A 148 23.10 7.05 0.94
N ALA A 149 22.46 6.55 2.00
CA ALA A 149 23.12 6.09 3.22
C ALA A 149 24.16 4.99 2.94
N VAL A 150 23.83 3.99 2.10
CA VAL A 150 24.76 2.90 1.76
C VAL A 150 25.88 3.33 0.80
N VAL A 151 25.70 4.42 0.06
CA VAL A 151 26.74 5.01 -0.81
C VAL A 151 27.71 5.86 0.01
N GLU A 152 27.20 6.62 0.97
CA GLU A 152 28.00 7.47 1.86
C GLU A 152 28.83 6.65 2.86
N ASP A 153 28.25 5.58 3.41
CA ASP A 153 28.93 4.65 4.30
C ASP A 153 28.55 3.20 3.97
N ALA A 154 29.46 2.51 3.26
CA ALA A 154 29.30 1.11 2.90
C ALA A 154 29.25 0.16 4.12
N GLU A 155 29.71 0.61 5.29
CA GLU A 155 29.68 -0.14 6.55
C GLU A 155 28.40 0.15 7.36
N THR A 156 27.45 0.91 6.79
CA THR A 156 26.14 1.16 7.42
C THR A 156 25.45 -0.16 7.75
N GLY A 157 25.23 -0.40 9.05
CA GLY A 157 24.51 -1.58 9.52
C GLY A 157 23.01 -1.50 9.28
N LEU A 158 22.33 -2.65 9.32
CA LEU A 158 20.87 -2.72 9.14
C LEU A 158 20.10 -1.87 10.17
N VAL A 159 20.51 -1.90 11.45
CA VAL A 159 19.85 -1.15 12.53
C VAL A 159 19.87 0.36 12.28
N PRO A 160 21.04 1.03 12.13
CA PRO A 160 21.05 2.47 11.87
C PRO A 160 20.37 2.85 10.56
N LEU A 161 20.41 1.99 9.53
CA LEU A 161 19.67 2.22 8.30
C LEU A 161 18.15 2.25 8.56
N VAL A 162 17.60 1.21 9.18
CA VAL A 162 16.14 1.13 9.38
C VAL A 162 15.63 2.23 10.33
N GLU A 163 16.41 2.60 11.35
CA GLU A 163 16.06 3.70 12.25
C GLU A 163 15.98 5.03 11.48
N SER A 164 17.03 5.37 10.72
CA SER A 164 17.03 6.61 9.93
C SER A 164 15.99 6.60 8.80
N CYS A 165 15.69 5.45 8.20
CA CYS A 165 14.60 5.31 7.24
C CYS A 165 13.24 5.63 7.86
N VAL A 166 12.96 5.19 9.09
CA VAL A 166 11.69 5.53 9.76
C VAL A 166 11.64 7.02 10.08
N ASP A 167 12.75 7.63 10.51
CA ASP A 167 12.78 9.06 10.80
C ASP A 167 12.55 9.89 9.52
N VAL A 168 13.11 9.46 8.39
CA VAL A 168 12.83 10.06 7.06
C VAL A 168 11.38 9.84 6.64
N ALA A 169 10.82 8.65 6.89
CA ALA A 169 9.41 8.38 6.61
C ALA A 169 8.49 9.29 7.41
N HIS A 170 8.77 9.47 8.71
CA HIS A 170 8.00 10.32 9.61
C HIS A 170 7.99 11.77 9.13
N GLU A 171 9.16 12.30 8.78
CA GLU A 171 9.25 13.65 8.25
C GLU A 171 8.59 13.79 6.86
N ALA A 172 8.67 12.77 6.01
CA ALA A 172 7.96 12.76 4.73
C ALA A 172 6.44 12.78 4.93
N VAL A 173 5.90 12.03 5.89
CA VAL A 173 4.48 12.06 6.27
C VAL A 173 4.07 13.48 6.68
N ARG A 174 4.84 14.15 7.55
CA ARG A 174 4.52 15.52 8.01
C ARG A 174 4.42 16.51 6.85
N ARG A 175 5.22 16.33 5.80
CA ARG A 175 5.19 17.21 4.62
C ARG A 175 3.97 17.00 3.73
N THR A 176 3.31 15.84 3.78
CA THR A 176 2.14 15.55 2.94
C THR A 176 1.03 16.59 3.09
N GLU A 177 0.82 17.09 4.31
CA GLU A 177 -0.16 18.15 4.60
C GLU A 177 0.01 19.37 3.68
N GLN A 178 1.25 19.76 3.39
CA GLN A 178 1.55 20.95 2.59
C GLN A 178 1.72 20.64 1.09
N GLN A 179 1.68 19.37 0.69
CA GLN A 179 1.90 18.93 -0.69
C GLN A 179 0.60 18.83 -1.50
N LEU A 180 -0.55 18.64 -0.84
CA LEU A 180 -1.86 18.56 -1.48
C LEU A 180 -2.83 19.56 -0.86
N GLU A 181 -3.53 20.31 -1.71
CA GLU A 181 -4.48 21.33 -1.27
C GLU A 181 -5.58 20.77 -0.35
N PRO A 182 -6.22 19.61 -0.63
CA PRO A 182 -7.23 19.04 0.27
C PRO A 182 -6.69 18.73 1.66
N LEU A 183 -5.47 18.20 1.76
CA LEU A 183 -4.80 17.90 3.03
C LEU A 183 -4.50 19.19 3.81
N ARG A 184 -3.99 20.20 3.12
CA ARG A 184 -3.68 21.52 3.70
C ARG A 184 -4.91 22.22 4.24
N VAL A 185 -6.01 22.17 3.51
CA VAL A 185 -7.30 22.78 3.91
C VAL A 185 -7.90 22.04 5.11
N ALA A 186 -7.84 20.71 5.11
CA ALA A 186 -8.32 19.90 6.23
C ALA A 186 -7.38 19.95 7.45
N GLY A 187 -6.12 20.38 7.28
CA GLY A 187 -5.13 20.43 8.35
C GLY A 187 -4.71 19.03 8.82
N VAL A 188 -4.61 18.08 7.88
CA VAL A 188 -4.29 16.68 8.15
C VAL A 188 -3.18 16.17 7.23
N VAL A 189 -2.43 15.18 7.70
CA VAL A 189 -1.50 14.41 6.85
C VAL A 189 -2.23 13.34 6.03
N ASP A 190 -1.58 12.83 4.97
CA ASP A 190 -2.14 11.77 4.14
C ASP A 190 -2.30 10.44 4.91
N ALA A 191 -3.48 9.84 4.84
CA ALA A 191 -3.80 8.60 5.53
C ALA A 191 -2.94 7.41 5.02
N GLY A 192 -2.72 7.31 3.71
CA GLY A 192 -1.88 6.28 3.11
C GLY A 192 -0.41 6.38 3.55
N ALA A 193 0.12 7.59 3.60
CA ALA A 193 1.46 7.92 4.06
C ALA A 193 1.67 7.54 5.52
N VAL A 194 0.73 7.88 6.41
CA VAL A 194 0.77 7.45 7.82
C VAL A 194 0.71 5.92 7.90
N GLY A 195 -0.11 5.27 7.08
CA GLY A 195 -0.16 3.82 6.96
C GLY A 195 1.20 3.19 6.66
N LEU A 196 1.90 3.71 5.64
CA LEU A 196 3.24 3.22 5.27
C LEU A 196 4.29 3.48 6.37
N LEU A 197 4.22 4.61 7.07
CA LEU A 197 5.07 4.87 8.24
C LEU A 197 4.94 3.76 9.28
N TRP A 198 3.73 3.32 9.61
CA TRP A 198 3.52 2.22 10.56
C TRP A 198 4.04 0.87 10.04
N VAL A 199 4.00 0.64 8.73
CA VAL A 199 4.61 -0.56 8.11
C VAL A 199 6.13 -0.53 8.24
N LEU A 200 6.76 0.63 8.03
CA LEU A 200 8.21 0.82 8.17
C LEU A 200 8.68 0.78 9.62
N GLU A 201 7.95 1.40 10.55
CA GLU A 201 8.24 1.27 11.99
C GLU A 201 8.07 -0.18 12.47
N SER A 202 7.12 -0.93 11.90
CA SER A 202 6.99 -2.36 12.19
C SER A 202 8.19 -3.17 11.70
N LEU A 203 8.83 -2.76 10.59
CA LEU A 203 10.09 -3.36 10.14
C LEU A 203 11.21 -3.04 11.13
N ARG A 204 11.33 -1.78 11.55
CA ARG A 204 12.31 -1.36 12.58
C ARG A 204 12.16 -2.20 13.84
N ALA A 205 10.94 -2.27 14.39
CA ALA A 205 10.61 -3.06 15.58
C ALA A 205 11.02 -4.53 15.44
N ALA A 206 10.78 -5.15 14.28
CA ALA A 206 11.20 -6.52 14.01
C ALA A 206 12.74 -6.66 13.93
N VAL A 207 13.43 -5.70 13.31
CA VAL A 207 14.90 -5.69 13.16
C VAL A 207 15.60 -5.52 14.51
N VAL A 208 15.13 -4.57 15.33
CA VAL A 208 15.74 -4.26 16.63
C VAL A 208 15.23 -5.16 17.77
N ALA A 209 14.19 -5.97 17.49
CA ALA A 209 13.48 -6.79 18.47
C ALA A 209 12.95 -5.97 19.66
N ASP A 210 12.31 -4.84 19.36
CA ASP A 210 11.77 -3.88 20.34
C ASP A 210 10.33 -3.49 19.99
N ALA A 211 9.67 -2.76 20.87
CA ALA A 211 8.32 -2.27 20.65
C ALA A 211 8.25 -1.25 19.50
N VAL A 212 7.08 -1.18 18.86
CA VAL A 212 6.72 -0.12 17.93
C VAL A 212 6.71 1.22 18.66
N ARG A 213 7.42 2.21 18.11
CA ARG A 213 7.46 3.60 18.60
C ARG A 213 6.11 4.29 18.37
N THR A 214 5.27 4.31 19.40
CA THR A 214 3.93 4.91 19.31
C THR A 214 3.94 6.44 19.36
N ASP A 215 5.00 7.02 19.91
CA ASP A 215 5.27 8.47 20.01
C ASP A 215 5.45 9.14 18.64
N LEU A 216 5.76 8.37 17.58
CA LEU A 216 5.73 8.87 16.20
C LEU A 216 4.38 9.49 15.81
N ALA A 217 3.30 9.11 16.49
CA ALA A 217 1.97 9.66 16.25
C ALA A 217 1.79 11.09 16.78
N ASP A 218 2.53 11.49 17.81
CA ASP A 218 2.23 12.69 18.61
C ASP A 218 2.37 13.99 17.79
N ASP A 219 3.25 13.97 16.79
CA ASP A 219 3.57 15.13 15.94
C ASP A 219 2.86 15.09 14.56
N LEU A 220 1.90 14.19 14.36
CA LEU A 220 1.16 14.04 13.10
C LEU A 220 -0.19 14.75 13.18
N HIS A 221 -0.33 15.86 12.45
CA HIS A 221 -1.57 16.65 12.42
C HIS A 221 -2.77 15.81 11.94
N GLY A 222 -3.87 15.88 12.67
CA GLY A 222 -5.08 15.08 12.43
C GLY A 222 -5.01 13.64 12.96
N PHE A 223 -3.81 13.09 13.21
CA PHE A 223 -3.64 11.71 13.69
C PHE A 223 -3.58 11.67 15.22
N GLY A 224 -4.57 12.28 15.89
CA GLY A 224 -4.60 12.45 17.34
C GLY A 224 -4.70 11.14 18.15
N PRO A 225 -4.57 11.21 19.49
CA PRO A 225 -4.65 10.05 20.38
C PRO A 225 -5.95 9.27 20.18
N ARG A 226 -5.94 7.94 20.41
CA ARG A 226 -7.18 7.15 20.51
C ARG A 226 -8.07 7.81 21.57
N GLU A 227 -9.17 8.44 21.17
CA GLU A 227 -10.16 8.91 22.13
C GLU A 227 -10.64 7.69 22.92
N ARG A 228 -10.28 7.63 24.21
CA ARG A 228 -10.81 6.62 25.12
C ARG A 228 -12.25 7.00 25.43
N GLY A 229 -13.17 6.51 24.61
CA GLY A 229 -14.62 6.61 24.82
C GLY A 229 -15.22 7.92 24.34
N ALA A 230 -15.25 8.13 23.02
CA ALA A 230 -16.19 9.05 22.42
C ALA A 230 -17.35 8.25 21.82
N ASP A 231 -18.53 8.45 22.40
CA ASP A 231 -19.80 8.25 21.71
C ASP A 231 -19.74 8.88 20.32
N GLU A 232 -20.46 8.28 19.38
CA GLU A 232 -20.74 8.78 18.04
C GLU A 232 -21.10 10.27 18.06
N ALA A 233 -20.11 11.13 17.83
CA ALA A 233 -20.31 12.54 17.56
C ALA A 233 -19.75 12.82 16.16
N THR A 234 -20.61 12.54 15.18
CA THR A 234 -20.45 12.98 13.80
C THR A 234 -20.35 14.50 13.78
N VAL A 235 -19.15 15.03 13.61
CA VAL A 235 -18.98 16.43 13.19
C VAL A 235 -19.30 16.46 11.70
N VAL A 236 -20.56 16.74 11.39
CA VAL A 236 -21.00 17.02 10.03
C VAL A 236 -20.56 18.44 9.72
N SER A 237 -19.55 18.60 8.87
CA SER A 237 -19.33 19.86 8.17
C SER A 237 -20.39 19.99 7.07
N GLU A 238 -21.30 20.94 7.19
CA GLU A 238 -22.39 21.20 6.23
C GLU A 238 -21.91 21.81 4.89
N ASP A 239 -20.60 21.86 4.63
CA ASP A 239 -19.99 22.37 3.39
C ASP A 239 -19.07 21.32 2.70
N ALA A 240 -19.32 20.02 2.92
CA ALA A 240 -18.66 18.98 2.14
C ALA A 240 -19.21 18.95 0.70
N ASP A 241 -18.37 19.31 -0.26
CA ASP A 241 -18.58 18.97 -1.68
C ASP A 241 -18.95 17.48 -1.75
N PRO A 242 -20.10 17.09 -2.32
CA PRO A 242 -20.52 15.69 -2.32
C PRO A 242 -19.42 14.88 -3.01
N GLY A 243 -18.86 13.92 -2.26
CA GLY A 243 -17.75 13.08 -2.69
C GLY A 243 -17.91 12.62 -4.14
N GLY A 244 -16.80 12.66 -4.88
CA GLY A 244 -16.76 12.55 -6.34
C GLY A 244 -17.78 11.57 -6.90
N ALA A 245 -18.68 12.08 -7.74
CA ALA A 245 -19.66 11.25 -8.44
C ALA A 245 -18.93 10.20 -9.27
N GLY A 246 -19.07 8.92 -8.92
CA GLY A 246 -18.39 7.85 -9.63
C GLY A 246 -18.51 6.48 -8.96
N VAL A 247 -17.91 5.49 -9.60
CA VAL A 247 -17.72 4.15 -9.07
C VAL A 247 -16.25 3.76 -9.12
N GLU A 248 -15.80 3.06 -8.09
CA GLU A 248 -14.54 2.34 -8.06
C GLU A 248 -14.73 1.01 -8.78
N VAL A 249 -13.83 0.68 -9.69
CA VAL A 249 -13.80 -0.63 -10.36
C VAL A 249 -12.50 -1.33 -10.01
N MET A 250 -12.63 -2.54 -9.45
CA MET A 250 -11.50 -3.39 -9.11
C MET A 250 -11.68 -4.78 -9.69
N CYS A 251 -10.64 -5.34 -10.31
CA CYS A 251 -10.68 -6.72 -10.81
C CYS A 251 -9.30 -7.34 -10.93
N LEU A 252 -9.29 -8.62 -11.30
CA LEU A 252 -8.13 -9.35 -11.79
C LEU A 252 -8.35 -9.70 -13.26
N LEU A 253 -7.33 -9.50 -14.09
CA LEU A 253 -7.37 -9.82 -15.52
C LEU A 253 -6.16 -10.67 -15.91
N GLU A 254 -6.36 -11.62 -16.82
CA GLU A 254 -5.26 -12.33 -17.47
C GLU A 254 -4.81 -11.53 -18.69
N LEU A 255 -3.64 -10.89 -18.60
CA LEU A 255 -3.13 -10.02 -19.66
C LEU A 255 -1.69 -10.41 -20.00
N SER A 256 -1.38 -10.37 -21.30
CA SER A 256 0.01 -10.26 -21.76
C SER A 256 0.58 -8.88 -21.42
N PRO A 257 1.91 -8.69 -21.40
CA PRO A 257 2.51 -7.36 -21.19
C PRO A 257 1.99 -6.30 -22.16
N LEU A 258 1.79 -6.65 -23.43
CA LEU A 258 1.21 -5.75 -24.43
C LEU A 258 -0.28 -5.45 -24.18
N GLY A 259 -1.03 -6.46 -23.70
CA GLY A 259 -2.42 -6.29 -23.29
C GLY A 259 -2.55 -5.33 -22.11
N ALA A 260 -1.68 -5.48 -21.11
CA ALA A 260 -1.62 -4.58 -19.95
C ALA A 260 -1.24 -3.15 -20.35
N ALA A 261 -0.27 -2.97 -21.25
CA ALA A 261 0.08 -1.65 -21.77
C ALA A 261 -1.07 -0.99 -22.54
N SER A 262 -1.77 -1.75 -23.40
CA SER A 262 -2.94 -1.27 -24.14
C SER A 262 -4.09 -0.88 -23.21
N LEU A 263 -4.37 -1.72 -22.20
CA LEU A 263 -5.41 -1.42 -21.20
C LEU A 263 -5.04 -0.18 -20.38
N ARG A 264 -3.78 -0.05 -19.96
CA ARG A 264 -3.29 1.12 -19.25
C ARG A 264 -3.56 2.40 -20.03
N GLN A 265 -3.19 2.44 -21.31
CA GLN A 265 -3.42 3.62 -22.15
C GLN A 265 -4.90 4.01 -22.18
N ARG A 266 -5.80 3.03 -22.42
CA ARG A 266 -7.25 3.27 -22.45
C ARG A 266 -7.79 3.79 -21.12
N LEU A 267 -7.32 3.23 -19.99
CA LEU A 267 -7.73 3.67 -18.67
C LEU A 267 -7.21 5.07 -18.36
N THR A 268 -5.96 5.40 -18.72
CA THR A 268 -5.41 6.76 -18.55
C THR A 268 -6.22 7.82 -19.30
N GLU A 269 -6.83 7.47 -20.44
CA GLU A 269 -7.64 8.38 -21.24
C GLU A 269 -9.08 8.55 -20.71
N GLY A 270 -9.61 7.55 -19.98
CA GLY A 270 -11.05 7.46 -19.66
C GLY A 270 -11.39 7.25 -18.18
N ALA A 271 -10.40 7.17 -17.29
CA ALA A 271 -10.58 6.89 -15.88
C ALA A 271 -9.58 7.68 -15.01
N GLU A 272 -9.91 7.78 -13.73
CA GLU A 272 -9.05 8.38 -12.70
C GLU A 272 -8.49 7.31 -11.76
N ALA A 273 -7.49 7.68 -10.95
CA ALA A 273 -6.88 6.79 -9.94
C ALA A 273 -6.48 5.40 -10.46
N VAL A 274 -5.93 5.35 -11.67
CA VAL A 274 -5.64 4.07 -12.35
C VAL A 274 -4.37 3.42 -11.76
N ILE A 275 -4.53 2.20 -11.25
CA ILE A 275 -3.44 1.31 -10.83
C ILE A 275 -3.51 -0.01 -11.61
N LEU A 276 -2.42 -0.33 -12.32
CA LEU A 276 -2.23 -1.60 -13.01
C LEU A 276 -0.94 -2.28 -12.54
N ALA A 277 -1.05 -3.40 -11.83
CA ALA A 277 0.11 -4.11 -11.30
C ALA A 277 0.07 -5.62 -11.59
N PRO A 278 1.18 -6.25 -11.97
CA PRO A 278 1.23 -7.70 -12.14
C PRO A 278 1.13 -8.39 -10.76
N VAL A 279 0.18 -9.31 -10.61
CA VAL A 279 0.07 -10.19 -9.43
C VAL A 279 1.08 -11.32 -9.54
N THR A 280 1.21 -11.90 -10.72
CA THR A 280 2.24 -12.87 -11.05
C THR A 280 3.04 -12.34 -12.23
N ARG A 281 4.36 -12.17 -12.06
CA ARG A 281 5.23 -11.87 -13.19
C ARG A 281 5.29 -13.11 -14.09
N SER A 282 4.93 -12.96 -15.35
CA SER A 282 4.89 -14.09 -16.27
C SER A 282 6.32 -14.53 -16.66
N ALA A 283 6.49 -15.80 -17.01
CA ALA A 283 7.80 -16.42 -17.23
C ALA A 283 8.52 -15.96 -18.53
N GLY A 284 7.95 -15.02 -19.28
CA GLY A 284 8.49 -14.51 -20.53
C GLY A 284 7.64 -13.38 -21.15
N PRO A 285 8.18 -12.66 -22.15
CA PRO A 285 7.56 -11.45 -22.71
C PRO A 285 6.20 -11.67 -23.39
N GLU A 286 5.88 -12.92 -23.76
CA GLU A 286 4.61 -13.27 -24.41
C GLU A 286 3.63 -14.04 -23.49
N SER A 287 4.07 -14.48 -22.31
CA SER A 287 3.16 -15.19 -21.40
C SER A 287 2.19 -14.22 -20.76
N SER A 288 0.91 -14.59 -20.76
CA SER A 288 -0.10 -13.91 -19.97
C SER A 288 0.15 -14.18 -18.48
N GLY A 289 -0.20 -13.22 -17.64
CA GLY A 289 -0.19 -13.35 -16.19
C GLY A 289 -1.39 -12.62 -15.60
N THR A 290 -1.61 -12.83 -14.30
CA THR A 290 -2.69 -12.16 -13.58
C THR A 290 -2.27 -10.72 -13.26
N TRP A 291 -3.12 -9.75 -13.58
CA TRP A 291 -2.94 -8.32 -13.28
C TRP A 291 -4.04 -7.83 -12.35
N ARG A 292 -3.64 -7.07 -11.33
CA ARG A 292 -4.53 -6.27 -10.50
C ARG A 292 -4.82 -4.96 -11.23
N VAL A 293 -6.10 -4.68 -11.39
CA VAL A 293 -6.59 -3.46 -12.02
C VAL A 293 -7.52 -2.75 -11.05
N HIS A 294 -7.25 -1.48 -10.80
CA HIS A 294 -8.08 -0.56 -10.03
C HIS A 294 -8.19 0.74 -10.84
N PHE A 295 -9.38 1.32 -10.92
CA PHE A 295 -9.61 2.65 -11.49
C PHE A 295 -10.97 3.21 -11.08
N HIS A 296 -11.14 4.53 -11.15
CA HIS A 296 -12.40 5.22 -10.89
C HIS A 296 -13.01 5.73 -12.20
N VAL A 297 -14.33 5.59 -12.34
CA VAL A 297 -15.09 6.06 -13.51
C VAL A 297 -16.42 6.69 -13.08
N PRO A 298 -17.07 7.51 -13.91
CA PRO A 298 -18.35 8.14 -13.56
C PRO A 298 -19.47 7.15 -13.26
N ASP A 299 -19.46 5.98 -13.90
CA ASP A 299 -20.50 4.96 -13.77
C ASP A 299 -20.00 3.55 -14.15
N ALA A 300 -20.75 2.54 -13.72
CA ALA A 300 -20.41 1.14 -13.96
C ALA A 300 -20.37 0.78 -15.45
N GLN A 301 -21.23 1.36 -16.29
CA GLN A 301 -21.29 1.05 -17.71
C GLN A 301 -20.00 1.51 -18.42
N THR A 302 -19.52 2.71 -18.09
CA THR A 302 -18.21 3.22 -18.53
C THR A 302 -17.08 2.28 -18.13
N GLY A 303 -17.09 1.79 -16.89
CA GLY A 303 -16.10 0.82 -16.41
C GLY A 303 -16.10 -0.50 -17.19
N HIS A 304 -17.29 -1.08 -17.45
CA HIS A 304 -17.40 -2.29 -18.27
C HIS A 304 -16.91 -2.07 -19.72
N ALA A 305 -17.20 -0.90 -20.30
CA ALA A 305 -16.73 -0.55 -21.64
C ALA A 305 -15.20 -0.43 -21.72
N LEU A 306 -14.56 0.13 -20.69
CA LEU A 306 -13.09 0.20 -20.62
C LEU A 306 -12.43 -1.18 -20.44
N LEU A 307 -13.16 -2.17 -19.92
CA LEU A 307 -12.65 -3.54 -19.73
C LEU A 307 -12.97 -4.51 -20.88
N SER A 308 -13.87 -4.15 -21.81
CA SER A 308 -14.45 -5.09 -22.79
C SER A 308 -13.42 -5.93 -23.56
N ASP A 309 -12.30 -5.32 -23.94
CA ASP A 309 -11.30 -5.93 -24.82
C ASP A 309 -10.16 -6.61 -24.03
N ALA A 310 -10.23 -6.58 -22.70
CA ALA A 310 -9.19 -7.10 -21.81
C ALA A 310 -9.43 -8.56 -21.36
N GLY A 311 -10.48 -9.21 -21.91
CA GLY A 311 -10.91 -10.54 -21.48
C GLY A 311 -11.81 -10.50 -20.24
N PRO A 312 -12.32 -11.67 -19.79
CA PRO A 312 -13.28 -11.73 -18.69
C PRO A 312 -12.61 -11.37 -17.35
N PRO A 313 -13.08 -10.34 -16.62
CA PRO A 313 -12.56 -10.00 -15.31
C PRO A 313 -12.92 -11.07 -14.27
N GLN A 314 -11.96 -11.37 -13.41
CA GLN A 314 -12.15 -12.17 -12.20
C GLN A 314 -12.22 -11.24 -10.99
N GLN A 315 -12.98 -11.61 -9.95
CA GLN A 315 -13.15 -10.80 -8.73
C GLN A 315 -13.54 -9.34 -9.02
N LEU A 316 -14.38 -9.13 -10.04
CA LEU A 316 -14.88 -7.80 -10.38
C LEU A 316 -15.73 -7.27 -9.23
N THR A 317 -15.31 -6.14 -8.69
CA THR A 317 -16.03 -5.37 -7.69
C THR A 317 -16.27 -3.98 -8.28
N VAL A 318 -17.49 -3.48 -8.10
CA VAL A 318 -17.87 -2.12 -8.50
C VAL A 318 -18.52 -1.46 -7.29
N THR A 319 -17.86 -0.46 -6.72
CA THR A 319 -18.27 0.21 -5.48
C THR A 319 -18.70 1.64 -5.79
N ASP A 320 -19.82 2.10 -5.23
CA ASP A 320 -20.30 3.48 -5.39
C ASP A 320 -19.50 4.42 -4.47
N LEU A 321 -18.79 5.38 -5.05
CA LEU A 321 -17.94 6.33 -4.31
C LEU A 321 -18.76 7.39 -3.56
N SER A 322 -20.05 7.54 -3.88
CA SER A 322 -20.95 8.52 -3.23
C SER A 322 -21.64 7.98 -1.98
N ARG A 323 -21.51 6.68 -1.67
CA ARG A 323 -22.35 5.98 -0.67
C ARG A 323 -21.61 5.24 0.44
N SER A 324 -20.31 5.48 0.64
CA SER A 324 -19.54 4.81 1.70
C SER A 324 -19.75 5.47 3.07
N GLY A 325 -20.93 5.26 3.68
CA GLY A 325 -21.13 5.32 5.12
C GLY A 325 -21.16 3.91 5.72
N PRO A 326 -20.94 3.70 7.02
CA PRO A 326 -20.78 2.37 7.58
C PRO A 326 -22.08 1.56 7.46
N GLY A 327 -22.07 0.56 6.58
CA GLY A 327 -23.04 -0.53 6.53
C GLY A 327 -24.00 -0.52 5.35
N THR A 328 -23.56 -0.97 4.17
CA THR A 328 -24.47 -1.59 3.20
C THR A 328 -23.83 -2.78 2.51
N ALA A 329 -24.55 -3.90 2.51
CA ALA A 329 -24.16 -5.20 2.00
C ALA A 329 -23.88 -5.19 0.48
N ASP A 330 -22.91 -6.02 0.06
CA ASP A 330 -22.57 -6.35 -1.32
C ASP A 330 -23.82 -6.60 -2.18
N ALA A 331 -24.07 -5.70 -3.14
CA ALA A 331 -25.00 -5.98 -4.22
C ALA A 331 -24.27 -6.84 -5.27
N HIS A 332 -24.28 -8.15 -5.08
CA HIS A 332 -23.94 -9.09 -6.14
C HIS A 332 -24.90 -8.93 -7.32
N VAL A 333 -24.51 -8.18 -8.34
CA VAL A 333 -25.18 -8.20 -9.64
C VAL A 333 -24.72 -9.48 -10.37
N GLY A 334 -25.44 -10.58 -10.10
CA GLY A 334 -25.29 -11.81 -10.85
C GLY A 334 -25.77 -11.60 -12.29
N CYS A 335 -24.85 -11.70 -13.25
CA CYS A 335 -25.18 -11.77 -14.67
C CYS A 335 -25.88 -13.12 -14.95
N ARG A 336 -27.09 -13.08 -15.51
CA ARG A 336 -27.76 -14.21 -16.15
C ARG A 336 -27.48 -14.19 -17.65
#